data_AF-B0Y0U2-F1
#
_entry.id   AF-B0Y0U2-F1
#
_cell.length_a   1.000
_cell.length_b   1.000
_cell.length_c   1.000
_cell.angle_alpha   90.00
_cell.angle_beta   90.00
_cell.angle_gamma   90.00
#
_symmetry.space_group_name_H-M   'P 1'
#
loop_
_entity.id
_entity.type
_entity.pdbx_description
1 polymer ?
#
loop_
_entity_poly.entity_id
_entity_poly.type
_entity_poly.pdbx_seq_one_letter_code
_entity_poly.pdbx_strand_id
1 'polypeptide(L)'
;MTLIPNTIVQNGAGFGKEGSVRAEVPEIEISIVQTPKTWYFPFPMYGSYDALGLDGFSCMDRYTRFGAYGYSGTDSQLQGARPLPPVDWKKVNWRTLQEDCFERNSDRYESAKQSLSMHSLPLTSPRSAVILRAWHDMPWTENMKHYVRSLVMELSLHTGSEYQVFILTHVKDNNIPIYAVNGDDNAQRLKEKYMPKEFHDMTILFNDHTLESWYPAIEEHRPQYQHLQPLQIFSQVFSDFDYYWQLEMDSRISGHSYHFFEKAADFARNQPRKYLWERNAYFYIPGAHGPRPPVAHPRDDHYEWGVGEEADLMLFLPIFDPIDTKWTYPTMIWNLSERDPRRAAPITMGRYSKTLMDAIHSAQVGQGIGLASEMTAPSFALWHGLKAVQVPHPIYSDGKWTPKELNRIVNKGSPEKMNGGPDSIWNWNHEYDHILFRTSYMFTTQTAEDLYRRWLGYVVDPHQYTDGSYTLRDVTGLTTAIW
;
A
#
# COMPACT_ATOMS: atom_id res chain seq x y z
N MET A 1 37.13 -25.04 -22.27
CA MET A 1 37.12 -23.72 -22.94
C MET A 1 36.46 -22.75 -21.97
N THR A 2 37.16 -22.10 -21.02
CA THR A 2 37.90 -20.80 -21.13
C THR A 2 37.06 -19.72 -21.82
N LEU A 3 36.88 -18.47 -21.36
CA LEU A 3 37.40 -17.58 -20.31
C LEU A 3 36.43 -16.38 -20.22
N ILE A 4 36.10 -15.85 -19.04
CA ILE A 4 35.69 -14.44 -18.87
C ILE A 4 36.39 -13.92 -17.58
N PRO A 5 37.01 -12.72 -17.59
CA PRO A 5 38.12 -12.40 -16.70
C PRO A 5 37.70 -11.76 -15.37
N ASN A 6 38.47 -12.11 -14.34
CA ASN A 6 38.61 -11.43 -13.06
C ASN A 6 39.30 -10.06 -13.23
N THR A 7 38.63 -9.00 -12.78
CA THR A 7 39.20 -7.75 -12.23
C THR A 7 37.99 -7.00 -11.66
N ILE A 8 37.84 -6.71 -10.36
CA ILE A 8 38.70 -5.89 -9.51
C ILE A 8 38.55 -6.38 -8.06
N VAL A 9 39.67 -6.84 -7.48
CA VAL A 9 39.91 -6.94 -6.04
C VAL A 9 41.28 -6.31 -5.80
N GLN A 10 41.42 -5.59 -4.68
CA GLN A 10 42.60 -4.92 -4.07
C GLN A 10 42.39 -3.38 -4.01
N ASN A 11 42.39 -2.68 -2.86
CA ASN A 11 42.87 -2.93 -1.49
C ASN A 11 42.03 -2.06 -0.50
N GLY A 12 41.90 -2.34 0.79
CA GLY A 12 42.69 -3.27 1.61
C GLY A 12 41.97 -3.71 2.89
N ALA A 13 42.39 -4.88 3.34
CA ALA A 13 41.95 -5.53 4.56
C ALA A 13 42.72 -5.01 5.78
N GLY A 14 41.99 -4.61 6.82
CA GLY A 14 42.47 -4.62 8.20
C GLY A 14 41.71 -5.71 8.95
N PHE A 15 42.39 -6.80 9.34
CA PHE A 15 41.81 -7.87 10.14
C PHE A 15 41.49 -7.39 11.55
N GLY A 16 40.21 -7.44 11.93
CA GLY A 16 39.71 -7.42 13.30
C GLY A 16 38.62 -8.48 13.44
N LYS A 17 38.81 -9.46 14.32
CA LYS A 17 37.88 -10.55 14.60
C LYS A 17 36.62 -10.00 15.30
N GLU A 18 35.49 -9.98 14.60
CA GLU A 18 34.14 -10.29 15.07
C GLU A 18 33.19 -10.23 13.86
N GLY A 19 32.49 -11.34 13.60
CA GLY A 19 31.78 -11.57 12.35
C GLY A 19 30.40 -10.93 12.31
N SER A 20 30.25 -9.91 11.48
CA SER A 20 29.05 -9.68 10.67
C SER A 20 29.48 -8.86 9.43
N VAL A 21 29.70 -9.53 8.30
CA VAL A 21 29.91 -8.80 7.03
C VAL A 21 28.54 -8.46 6.49
N ARG A 22 28.01 -7.29 6.89
CA ARG A 22 26.87 -6.66 6.21
C ARG A 22 27.28 -6.47 4.75
N ALA A 23 26.45 -6.90 3.81
CA ALA A 23 26.64 -6.51 2.42
C ALA A 23 26.72 -4.97 2.38
N GLU A 24 27.80 -4.43 1.82
CA GLU A 24 27.84 -3.02 1.41
C GLU A 24 26.84 -2.87 0.26
N VAL A 25 25.55 -2.74 0.59
CA VAL A 25 24.63 -1.97 -0.23
C VAL A 25 25.29 -0.61 -0.36
N PRO A 26 25.52 -0.06 -1.56
CA PRO A 26 26.01 1.30 -1.69
C PRO A 26 25.13 2.15 -0.78
N GLU A 27 25.71 2.86 0.20
CA GLU A 27 24.98 3.90 0.90
C GLU A 27 24.52 4.89 -0.19
N ILE A 28 23.29 4.70 -0.66
CA ILE A 28 22.60 5.71 -1.42
C ILE A 28 22.31 6.74 -0.36
N GLU A 29 23.22 7.71 -0.26
CA GLU A 29 23.04 8.88 0.58
C GLU A 29 21.86 9.66 -0.02
N ILE A 30 20.65 9.29 0.39
CA ILE A 30 19.43 10.03 0.04
C ILE A 30 19.60 11.37 0.75
N SER A 31 19.97 12.39 -0.03
CA SER A 31 20.11 13.74 0.50
C SER A 31 18.72 14.21 0.94
N ILE A 32 18.53 14.33 2.24
CA ILE A 32 17.32 14.95 2.78
C ILE A 32 17.46 16.44 2.57
N VAL A 33 16.58 17.03 1.77
CA VAL A 33 16.49 18.49 1.66
C VAL A 33 15.76 18.97 2.92
N GLN A 34 16.51 19.53 3.86
CA GLN A 34 15.91 20.28 4.95
C GLN A 34 15.29 21.55 4.35
N THR A 35 13.96 21.65 4.43
CA THR A 35 13.30 22.89 4.03
C THR A 35 13.70 24.00 5.01
N PRO A 36 13.98 25.22 4.54
CA PRO A 36 14.10 26.35 5.46
C PRO A 36 12.80 26.46 6.25
N LYS A 37 12.87 26.73 7.57
CA LYS A 37 11.70 26.95 8.45
C LYS A 37 10.70 28.01 7.95
N THR A 38 11.01 28.72 6.87
CA THR A 38 10.22 29.76 6.23
C THR A 38 9.35 29.26 5.07
N TRP A 39 9.54 28.03 4.58
CA TRP A 39 8.68 27.41 3.57
C TRP A 39 7.47 26.77 4.26
N TYR A 40 6.33 27.45 4.23
CA TYR A 40 5.06 26.91 4.75
C TYR A 40 4.45 25.96 3.72
N PHE A 41 4.84 24.68 3.76
CA PHE A 41 3.96 23.65 3.21
C PHE A 41 2.70 23.56 4.10
N PRO A 42 1.48 23.43 3.55
CA PRO A 42 0.28 23.35 4.36
C PRO A 42 0.34 22.17 5.34
N PHE A 43 -0.33 22.28 6.48
CA PHE A 43 -0.54 21.12 7.35
C PHE A 43 -1.55 20.15 6.69
N PRO A 44 -1.40 18.83 6.91
CA PRO A 44 -2.39 17.89 6.43
C PRO A 44 -3.74 18.15 7.11
N MET A 45 -4.83 18.05 6.34
CA MET A 45 -6.17 18.27 6.86
C MET A 45 -6.72 17.04 7.56
N TYR A 46 -6.27 15.85 7.14
CA TYR A 46 -6.52 14.59 7.82
C TYR A 46 -5.21 13.84 8.05
N GLY A 47 -5.20 12.95 9.03
CA GLY A 47 -4.01 12.25 9.51
C GLY A 47 -2.98 13.17 10.16
N SER A 48 -1.82 12.61 10.49
CA SER A 48 -0.77 13.33 11.21
C SER A 48 0.59 12.66 11.08
N TYR A 49 1.60 13.46 10.75
CA TYR A 49 3.00 13.05 10.83
C TYR A 49 3.36 12.66 12.28
N ASP A 50 3.01 13.50 13.25
CA ASP A 50 3.28 13.26 14.68
C ASP A 50 2.62 11.97 15.20
N ALA A 51 1.38 11.69 14.79
CA ALA A 51 0.68 10.46 15.21
C ALA A 51 1.41 9.20 14.71
N LEU A 52 2.00 9.25 13.52
CA LEU A 52 2.81 8.16 12.97
C LEU A 52 4.27 8.20 13.42
N GLY A 53 4.71 9.25 14.13
CA GLY A 53 6.13 9.47 14.43
C GLY A 53 6.99 9.67 13.18
N LEU A 54 6.41 10.25 12.13
CA LEU A 54 7.11 10.67 10.92
C LEU A 54 7.62 12.11 11.08
N ASP A 55 8.78 12.42 10.51
CA ASP A 55 9.29 13.79 10.48
C ASP A 55 8.58 14.58 9.35
N GLY A 56 7.71 15.51 9.73
CA GLY A 56 7.01 16.40 8.79
C GLY A 56 7.86 17.55 8.23
N PHE A 57 9.10 17.72 8.70
CA PHE A 57 10.01 18.81 8.28
C PHE A 57 11.11 18.35 7.32
N SER A 58 11.35 17.04 7.24
CA SER A 58 12.24 16.44 6.25
C SER A 58 11.50 16.20 4.94
N CYS A 59 12.03 16.71 3.83
CA CYS A 59 11.46 16.52 2.51
C CYS A 59 12.48 15.91 1.55
N MET A 60 11.97 15.12 0.60
CA MET A 60 12.73 14.65 -0.56
C MET A 60 12.20 15.38 -1.78
N ASP A 61 13.09 15.93 -2.60
CA ASP A 61 12.72 16.34 -3.95
C ASP A 61 12.76 15.14 -4.91
N ARG A 62 12.33 15.34 -6.16
CA ARG A 62 12.29 14.29 -7.17
C ARG A 62 13.65 13.62 -7.46
N TYR A 63 14.76 14.32 -7.28
CA TYR A 63 16.08 13.80 -7.61
C TYR A 63 16.68 13.02 -6.44
N THR A 64 16.50 13.52 -5.24
CA THR A 64 16.87 12.80 -4.01
C THR A 64 15.98 11.56 -3.83
N ARG A 65 14.69 11.64 -4.20
CA ARG A 65 13.76 10.52 -4.15
C ARG A 65 13.98 9.47 -5.24
N PHE A 66 14.28 9.86 -6.48
CA PHE A 66 14.32 8.93 -7.63
C PHE A 66 15.65 8.85 -8.37
N GLY A 67 16.63 9.69 -8.05
CA GLY A 67 17.91 9.76 -8.76
C GLY A 67 18.67 8.45 -8.73
N ALA A 68 18.70 7.79 -7.58
CA ALA A 68 19.30 6.46 -7.41
C ALA A 68 18.57 5.35 -8.18
N TYR A 69 17.37 5.62 -8.67
CA TYR A 69 16.49 4.66 -9.33
C TYR A 69 16.32 4.97 -10.83
N GLY A 70 17.16 5.85 -11.38
CA GLY A 70 17.24 6.15 -12.81
C GLY A 70 16.67 7.51 -13.22
N TYR A 71 16.16 8.32 -12.29
CA TYR A 71 15.70 9.67 -12.62
C TYR A 71 16.88 10.63 -12.82
N SER A 72 17.12 11.08 -14.04
CA SER A 72 18.19 12.04 -14.35
C SER A 72 17.71 13.49 -14.52
N GLY A 73 16.40 13.74 -14.51
CA GLY A 73 15.79 15.04 -14.83
C GLY A 73 16.18 15.59 -16.21
N THR A 74 15.64 16.76 -16.55
CA THR A 74 16.05 17.57 -17.72
C THR A 74 16.80 18.84 -17.30
N ASP A 75 16.62 19.29 -16.07
CA ASP A 75 17.29 20.48 -15.54
C ASP A 75 18.65 20.13 -14.96
N SER A 76 19.69 20.74 -15.54
CA SER A 76 21.09 20.72 -15.11
C SER A 76 21.37 21.42 -13.77
N GLN A 77 20.35 21.65 -12.94
CA GLN A 77 20.43 22.59 -11.81
C GLN A 77 20.61 21.98 -10.42
N LEU A 78 20.75 20.67 -10.26
CA LEU A 78 21.19 20.14 -8.96
C LEU A 78 22.71 20.18 -8.82
N GLN A 79 23.17 21.33 -8.36
CA GLN A 79 24.49 21.49 -7.74
C GLN A 79 24.52 20.67 -6.44
N GLY A 80 24.86 19.38 -6.50
CA GLY A 80 25.14 18.62 -5.27
C GLY A 80 25.08 17.09 -5.39
N ALA A 81 24.27 16.54 -6.28
CA ALA A 81 24.22 15.09 -6.48
C ALA A 81 25.41 14.64 -7.33
N ARG A 82 26.27 13.76 -6.79
CA ARG A 82 27.30 13.10 -7.62
C ARG A 82 26.59 12.32 -8.72
N PRO A 83 27.01 12.44 -10.00
CA PRO A 83 26.48 11.60 -11.06
C PRO A 83 26.72 10.13 -10.71
N LEU A 84 25.65 9.37 -10.52
CA LEU A 84 25.77 7.92 -10.37
C LEU A 84 26.19 7.32 -11.71
N PRO A 85 27.00 6.23 -11.71
CA PRO A 85 27.31 5.52 -12.94
C PRO A 85 26.04 5.12 -13.68
N PRO A 86 25.99 5.23 -15.01
CA PRO A 86 24.82 4.85 -15.78
C PRO A 86 24.54 3.35 -15.62
N VAL A 87 23.34 3.01 -15.20
CA VAL A 87 22.84 1.63 -15.09
C VAL A 87 21.94 1.32 -16.28
N ASP A 88 22.22 0.23 -16.99
CA ASP A 88 21.32 -0.30 -18.02
C ASP A 88 20.19 -1.09 -17.37
N TRP A 89 19.19 -0.38 -16.86
CA TRP A 89 18.06 -0.95 -16.12
C TRP A 89 17.33 -2.06 -16.88
N LYS A 90 17.31 -2.03 -18.22
CA LYS A 90 16.66 -3.07 -19.05
C LYS A 90 17.31 -4.44 -18.95
N LYS A 91 18.55 -4.51 -18.46
CA LYS A 91 19.29 -5.76 -18.22
C LYS A 91 19.21 -6.22 -16.77
N VAL A 92 18.66 -5.39 -15.87
CA VAL A 92 18.50 -5.75 -14.46
C VAL A 92 17.34 -6.71 -14.33
N ASN A 93 17.54 -7.82 -13.61
CA ASN A 93 16.46 -8.71 -13.21
C ASN A 93 16.12 -8.46 -11.73
N TRP A 94 15.05 -7.70 -11.50
CA TRP A 94 14.64 -7.33 -10.14
C TRP A 94 14.13 -8.52 -9.31
N ARG A 95 13.69 -9.61 -9.94
CA ARG A 95 13.32 -10.82 -9.21
C ARG A 95 14.56 -11.51 -8.64
N THR A 96 15.55 -11.77 -9.49
CA THR A 96 16.81 -12.42 -9.08
C THR A 96 17.51 -11.62 -7.99
N LEU A 97 17.56 -10.28 -8.09
CA LEU A 97 18.19 -9.45 -7.06
C LEU A 97 17.51 -9.61 -5.68
N GLN A 98 16.18 -9.69 -5.64
CA GLN A 98 15.45 -9.89 -4.39
C GLN A 98 15.65 -11.30 -3.82
N GLU A 99 15.72 -12.31 -4.68
CA GLU A 99 15.99 -13.70 -4.30
C GLU A 99 17.42 -13.87 -3.76
N ASP A 100 18.43 -13.36 -4.47
CA ASP A 100 19.82 -13.35 -4.01
C ASP A 100 19.96 -12.63 -2.66
N CYS A 101 19.22 -11.53 -2.47
CA CYS A 101 19.18 -10.81 -1.20
C CYS A 101 18.56 -11.68 -0.09
N PHE A 102 17.47 -12.39 -0.38
CA PHE A 102 16.84 -13.29 0.58
C PHE A 102 17.74 -14.47 0.94
N GLU A 103 18.36 -15.14 -0.04
CA GLU A 103 19.27 -16.27 0.19
C GLU A 103 20.44 -15.88 1.09
N ARG A 104 20.98 -14.67 0.94
CA ARG A 104 22.07 -14.17 1.79
C ARG A 104 21.65 -13.81 3.21
N ASN A 105 20.35 -13.65 3.45
CA ASN A 105 19.77 -13.22 4.73
C ASN A 105 18.79 -14.25 5.29
N SER A 106 18.76 -15.50 4.76
CA SER A 106 17.71 -16.47 5.07
C SER A 106 17.75 -16.95 6.52
N ASP A 107 18.94 -16.91 7.14
CA ASP A 107 19.19 -17.22 8.54
C ASP A 107 18.36 -16.38 9.52
N ARG A 108 18.01 -15.14 9.14
CA ARG A 108 17.12 -14.24 9.90
C ARG A 108 15.68 -14.74 9.99
N TYR A 109 15.27 -15.62 9.07
CA TYR A 109 13.89 -16.06 8.88
C TYR A 109 13.69 -17.56 9.16
N GLU A 110 14.74 -18.37 9.11
CA GLU A 110 14.67 -19.84 9.26
C GLU A 110 14.54 -20.34 10.71
N SER A 111 14.91 -19.53 11.71
CA SER A 111 14.99 -19.96 13.13
C SER A 111 13.63 -20.32 13.77
N ALA A 112 12.52 -20.20 13.04
CA ALA A 112 11.17 -20.54 13.49
C ALA A 112 10.80 -22.03 13.35
N LYS A 113 11.46 -22.83 12.50
CA LYS A 113 11.05 -24.23 12.24
C LYS A 113 11.56 -25.26 13.26
N GLN A 114 12.46 -24.88 14.18
CA GLN A 114 13.09 -25.81 15.15
C GLN A 114 12.73 -25.56 16.63
N SER A 115 12.05 -24.47 16.96
CA SER A 115 11.76 -24.11 18.37
C SER A 115 10.40 -24.63 18.85
N LEU A 116 10.35 -25.91 19.25
CA LEU A 116 9.25 -26.49 20.04
C LEU A 116 9.38 -26.18 21.56
N SER A 117 9.88 -24.99 21.93
CA SER A 117 10.01 -24.56 23.33
C SER A 117 9.01 -23.46 23.67
N MET A 118 8.12 -23.76 24.62
CA MET A 118 6.93 -22.99 24.97
C MET A 118 7.21 -21.67 25.74
N HIS A 119 8.44 -21.16 25.79
CA HIS A 119 8.81 -20.00 26.63
C HIS A 119 9.72 -18.94 25.98
N SER A 120 9.91 -18.96 24.66
CA SER A 120 10.62 -17.89 23.94
C SER A 120 9.78 -17.38 22.78
N LEU A 121 9.50 -16.08 22.75
CA LEU A 121 8.97 -15.37 21.58
C LEU A 121 9.82 -15.75 20.35
N PRO A 122 9.22 -16.07 19.18
CA PRO A 122 10.03 -16.40 18.01
C PRO A 122 10.93 -15.21 17.68
N LEU A 123 12.24 -15.47 17.68
CA LEU A 123 13.31 -14.50 17.47
C LEU A 123 13.46 -14.13 15.97
N THR A 124 12.39 -14.22 15.19
CA THR A 124 12.40 -14.11 13.72
C THR A 124 11.60 -12.91 13.26
N SER A 125 12.19 -12.08 12.39
CA SER A 125 11.50 -10.95 11.76
C SER A 125 10.42 -11.45 10.80
N PRO A 126 9.18 -10.92 10.85
CA PRO A 126 8.14 -11.31 9.91
C PRO A 126 8.52 -10.91 8.47
N ARG A 127 8.08 -11.70 7.48
CA ARG A 127 8.27 -11.36 6.06
C ARG A 127 6.98 -10.86 5.45
N SER A 128 7.10 -9.82 4.62
CA SER A 128 5.96 -9.20 3.94
C SER A 128 6.09 -9.26 2.41
N ALA A 129 5.00 -9.58 1.72
CA ALA A 129 4.91 -9.36 0.28
C ALA A 129 4.32 -7.97 0.02
N VAL A 130 4.82 -7.26 -1.00
CA VAL A 130 4.25 -6.00 -1.50
C VAL A 130 3.78 -6.22 -2.93
N ILE A 131 2.47 -6.14 -3.13
CA ILE A 131 1.78 -6.46 -4.37
C ILE A 131 1.34 -5.17 -5.03
N LEU A 132 1.89 -4.89 -6.21
CA LEU A 132 1.48 -3.79 -7.06
C LEU A 132 0.42 -4.27 -8.04
N ARG A 133 -0.80 -3.74 -7.92
CA ARG A 133 -1.94 -4.11 -8.76
C ARG A 133 -1.87 -3.38 -10.09
N ALA A 134 -1.84 -4.14 -11.19
CA ALA A 134 -1.71 -3.61 -12.54
C ALA A 134 -2.75 -4.21 -13.50
N TRP A 135 -3.02 -3.48 -14.58
CA TRP A 135 -3.68 -4.00 -15.76
C TRP A 135 -2.63 -4.30 -16.83
N HIS A 136 -2.79 -5.39 -17.58
CA HIS A 136 -1.80 -5.75 -18.61
C HIS A 136 -1.65 -4.68 -19.70
N ASP A 137 -2.70 -3.91 -20.02
CA ASP A 137 -2.69 -2.87 -21.05
C ASP A 137 -2.35 -1.47 -20.52
N MET A 138 -1.92 -1.37 -19.27
CA MET A 138 -1.41 -0.14 -18.68
C MET A 138 -0.10 0.29 -19.37
N PRO A 139 -0.01 1.52 -19.92
CA PRO A 139 1.25 2.04 -20.46
C PRO A 139 2.26 2.27 -19.34
N TRP A 140 3.50 1.84 -19.56
CA TRP A 140 4.60 2.01 -18.61
C TRP A 140 5.39 3.29 -18.85
N THR A 141 5.25 4.27 -17.97
CA THR A 141 6.09 5.48 -18.00
C THR A 141 7.42 5.29 -17.28
N GLU A 142 8.37 6.20 -17.51
CA GLU A 142 9.62 6.20 -16.76
C GLU A 142 9.39 6.50 -15.27
N ASN A 143 8.41 7.34 -14.91
CA ASN A 143 8.11 7.60 -13.50
C ASN A 143 7.62 6.35 -12.77
N MET A 144 6.77 5.54 -13.41
CA MET A 144 6.38 4.23 -12.87
C MET A 144 7.57 3.32 -12.62
N LYS A 145 8.50 3.24 -13.59
CA LYS A 145 9.70 2.41 -13.44
C LYS A 145 10.54 2.91 -12.26
N HIS A 146 10.77 4.22 -12.13
CA HIS A 146 11.47 4.80 -10.99
C HIS A 146 10.80 4.44 -9.66
N TYR A 147 9.46 4.50 -9.62
CA TYR A 147 8.69 4.17 -8.42
C TYR A 147 8.82 2.68 -8.06
N VAL A 148 8.61 1.77 -9.00
CA VAL A 148 8.75 0.31 -8.76
C VAL A 148 10.17 -0.04 -8.33
N ARG A 149 11.19 0.49 -9.00
CA ARG A 149 12.60 0.30 -8.61
C ARG A 149 12.86 0.80 -7.19
N SER A 150 12.31 1.97 -6.84
CA SER A 150 12.46 2.51 -5.49
C SER A 150 11.86 1.61 -4.43
N LEU A 151 10.69 1.01 -4.68
CA LEU A 151 10.07 0.07 -3.76
C LEU A 151 10.93 -1.18 -3.57
N VAL A 152 11.46 -1.76 -4.66
CA VAL A 152 12.33 -2.94 -4.57
C VAL A 152 13.61 -2.62 -3.78
N MET A 153 14.25 -1.49 -4.09
CA MET A 153 15.49 -1.07 -3.42
C MET A 153 15.26 -0.79 -1.93
N GLU A 154 14.26 0.03 -1.60
CA GLU A 154 14.00 0.52 -0.25
C GLU A 154 13.40 -0.55 0.67
N LEU A 155 12.51 -1.40 0.14
CA LEU A 155 11.79 -2.38 0.94
C LEU A 155 12.46 -3.74 0.92
N SER A 156 13.03 -4.18 -0.20
CA SER A 156 13.61 -5.52 -0.31
C SER A 156 15.12 -5.52 -0.10
N LEU A 157 15.87 -4.80 -0.95
CA LEU A 157 17.33 -4.90 -0.93
C LEU A 157 17.96 -4.23 0.30
N HIS A 158 17.47 -3.05 0.69
CA HIS A 158 18.00 -2.30 1.83
C HIS A 158 17.72 -2.98 3.18
N THR A 159 16.60 -3.69 3.29
CA THR A 159 16.17 -4.32 4.56
C THR A 159 16.72 -5.72 4.74
N GLY A 160 17.43 -6.29 3.75
CA GLY A 160 17.81 -7.69 3.76
C GLY A 160 16.61 -8.63 3.58
N SER A 161 15.71 -8.28 2.66
CA SER A 161 14.52 -9.05 2.26
C SER A 161 13.42 -9.22 3.32
N GLU A 162 13.25 -8.22 4.19
CA GLU A 162 12.05 -8.13 5.07
C GLU A 162 10.78 -8.03 4.22
N TYR A 163 10.90 -7.34 3.08
CA TYR A 163 9.87 -7.29 2.06
C TYR A 163 10.33 -7.93 0.76
N GLN A 164 9.36 -8.40 -0.03
CA GLN A 164 9.55 -8.75 -1.43
C GLN A 164 8.43 -8.15 -2.27
N VAL A 165 8.79 -7.47 -3.36
CA VAL A 165 7.87 -6.75 -4.23
C VAL A 165 7.50 -7.61 -5.44
N PHE A 166 6.22 -7.62 -5.77
CA PHE A 166 5.62 -8.34 -6.89
C PHE A 166 4.69 -7.40 -7.67
N ILE A 167 4.50 -7.68 -8.96
CA ILE A 167 3.48 -7.04 -9.77
C ILE A 167 2.41 -8.09 -10.08
N LEU A 168 1.18 -7.84 -9.65
CA LEU A 168 0.04 -8.72 -9.90
C LEU A 168 -0.84 -8.09 -10.97
N THR A 169 -0.78 -8.65 -12.18
CA THR A 169 -1.31 -8.04 -13.40
C THR A 169 -2.56 -8.78 -13.88
N HIS A 170 -3.66 -8.03 -14.02
CA HIS A 170 -4.90 -8.54 -14.57
C HIS A 170 -4.89 -8.51 -16.11
N VAL A 171 -4.99 -9.69 -16.71
CA VAL A 171 -5.22 -9.92 -18.14
C VAL A 171 -6.73 -9.90 -18.41
N LYS A 172 -7.20 -8.89 -19.16
CA LYS A 172 -8.66 -8.68 -19.39
C LYS A 172 -9.27 -9.70 -20.35
N ASP A 173 -8.46 -10.39 -21.15
CA ASP A 173 -8.95 -11.43 -22.05
C ASP A 173 -9.00 -12.78 -21.31
N ASN A 174 -10.21 -13.17 -20.94
CA ASN A 174 -10.49 -14.41 -20.22
C ASN A 174 -10.33 -15.67 -21.09
N ASN A 175 -10.20 -15.53 -22.42
CA ASN A 175 -10.02 -16.68 -23.32
C ASN A 175 -8.56 -17.13 -23.42
N ILE A 176 -7.61 -16.37 -22.85
CA ILE A 176 -6.20 -16.73 -22.88
C ILE A 176 -5.92 -17.67 -21.70
N PRO A 177 -5.58 -18.95 -21.94
CA PRO A 177 -5.09 -19.82 -20.87
C PRO A 177 -3.67 -19.37 -20.51
N ILE A 178 -3.55 -18.52 -19.48
CA ILE A 178 -2.29 -17.90 -19.07
C ILE A 178 -1.24 -18.97 -18.75
N TYR A 179 -1.64 -20.00 -17.98
CA TYR A 179 -0.80 -21.12 -17.56
C TYR A 179 -1.26 -22.41 -18.25
N ALA A 180 -1.06 -22.46 -19.57
CA ALA A 180 -1.55 -23.57 -20.38
C ALA A 180 -0.75 -24.87 -20.15
N VAL A 181 -1.46 -25.98 -19.94
CA VAL A 181 -0.87 -27.31 -19.70
C VAL A 181 -0.24 -27.91 -20.96
N ASN A 182 -0.62 -27.42 -22.15
CA ASN A 182 -0.15 -27.89 -23.45
C ASN A 182 1.28 -27.40 -23.82
N GLY A 183 1.94 -26.64 -22.93
CA GLY A 183 3.27 -26.10 -23.16
C GLY A 183 3.31 -24.75 -23.90
N ASP A 184 2.16 -24.14 -24.19
CA ASP A 184 2.12 -22.76 -24.70
C ASP A 184 2.50 -21.77 -23.60
N ASP A 185 3.59 -21.02 -23.83
CA ASP A 185 4.05 -20.00 -22.89
C ASP A 185 3.33 -18.66 -23.12
N ASN A 186 2.01 -18.67 -22.92
CA ASN A 186 1.16 -17.48 -23.05
C ASN A 186 1.56 -16.41 -22.01
N ALA A 187 1.95 -16.83 -20.81
CA ALA A 187 2.41 -15.93 -19.78
C ALA A 187 3.65 -15.13 -20.24
N GLN A 188 4.66 -15.77 -20.82
CA GLN A 188 5.83 -15.09 -21.34
C GLN A 188 5.50 -14.18 -22.52
N ARG A 189 4.67 -14.62 -23.47
CA ARG A 189 4.22 -13.79 -24.60
C ARG A 189 3.51 -12.51 -24.12
N LEU A 190 2.66 -12.62 -23.11
CA LEU A 190 1.97 -11.47 -22.51
C LEU A 190 2.98 -10.53 -21.82
N LYS A 191 3.93 -11.06 -21.05
CA LYS A 191 4.99 -10.25 -20.41
C LYS A 191 5.85 -9.53 -21.43
N GLU A 192 6.28 -10.21 -22.50
CA GLU A 192 7.08 -9.61 -23.59
C GLU A 192 6.35 -8.49 -24.30
N LYS A 193 5.03 -8.61 -24.46
CA LYS A 193 4.20 -7.62 -25.14
C LYS A 193 3.91 -6.40 -24.27
N TYR A 194 3.69 -6.60 -22.97
CA TYR A 194 3.06 -5.59 -22.11
C TYR A 194 3.94 -5.08 -20.96
N MET A 195 4.95 -5.84 -20.55
CA MET A 195 5.73 -5.54 -19.35
C MET A 195 7.16 -5.11 -19.70
N PRO A 196 7.75 -4.13 -18.99
CA PRO A 196 9.17 -3.82 -19.11
C PRO A 196 10.02 -5.04 -18.76
N LYS A 197 11.05 -5.31 -19.58
CA LYS A 197 11.91 -6.49 -19.45
C LYS A 197 12.48 -6.67 -18.04
N GLU A 198 12.81 -5.57 -17.35
CA GLU A 198 13.39 -5.59 -16.01
C GLU A 198 12.44 -6.18 -14.93
N PHE A 199 11.13 -6.17 -15.17
CA PHE A 199 10.11 -6.61 -14.21
C PHE A 199 9.43 -7.93 -14.59
N HIS A 200 9.84 -8.59 -15.67
CA HIS A 200 9.19 -9.82 -16.18
C HIS A 200 9.05 -10.90 -15.10
N ASP A 201 10.11 -11.17 -14.36
CA ASP A 201 10.17 -12.31 -13.44
C ASP A 201 9.55 -12.03 -12.07
N MET A 202 9.32 -10.75 -11.74
CA MET A 202 8.53 -10.36 -10.55
C MET A 202 7.05 -10.13 -10.88
N THR A 203 6.64 -10.34 -12.13
CA THR A 203 5.24 -10.19 -12.58
C THR A 203 4.51 -11.53 -12.55
N ILE A 204 3.32 -11.52 -11.95
CA ILE A 204 2.39 -12.65 -11.89
C ILE A 204 1.12 -12.23 -12.61
N LEU A 205 0.60 -13.11 -13.46
CA LEU A 205 -0.56 -12.84 -14.30
C LEU A 205 -1.78 -13.61 -13.77
N PHE A 206 -2.95 -12.99 -13.86
CA PHE A 206 -4.23 -13.67 -13.62
C PHE A 206 -5.31 -13.07 -14.53
N ASN A 207 -6.43 -13.77 -14.68
CA ASN A 207 -7.65 -13.30 -15.35
C ASN A 207 -8.89 -13.80 -14.59
N ASP A 208 -10.08 -13.41 -15.00
CA ASP A 208 -11.32 -13.82 -14.29
C ASP A 208 -11.49 -15.34 -14.36
N HIS A 209 -11.08 -16.01 -15.44
CA HIS A 209 -11.11 -17.48 -15.52
C HIS A 209 -10.27 -18.14 -14.40
N THR A 210 -9.15 -17.52 -14.03
CA THR A 210 -8.36 -17.96 -12.86
C THR A 210 -9.18 -17.82 -11.57
N LEU A 211 -9.90 -16.71 -11.40
CA LEU A 211 -10.72 -16.46 -10.21
C LEU A 211 -11.91 -17.42 -10.12
N GLU A 212 -12.62 -17.64 -11.22
CA GLU A 212 -13.72 -18.61 -11.35
C GLU A 212 -13.28 -20.02 -10.94
N SER A 213 -12.08 -20.43 -11.37
CA SER A 213 -11.55 -21.76 -11.04
C SER A 213 -11.22 -21.94 -9.55
N TRP A 214 -10.84 -20.87 -8.87
CA TRP A 214 -10.49 -20.88 -7.45
C TRP A 214 -11.71 -20.66 -6.54
N TYR A 215 -12.71 -19.91 -7.00
CA TYR A 215 -13.89 -19.54 -6.22
C TYR A 215 -15.20 -19.90 -6.92
N PRO A 216 -15.43 -21.18 -7.28
CA PRO A 216 -16.59 -21.59 -8.08
C PRO A 216 -17.94 -21.41 -7.37
N ALA A 217 -17.95 -21.19 -6.05
CA ALA A 217 -19.14 -20.93 -5.26
C ALA A 217 -19.60 -19.46 -5.27
N ILE A 218 -18.81 -18.56 -5.89
CA ILE A 218 -19.14 -17.15 -6.05
C ILE A 218 -19.29 -16.88 -7.55
N GLU A 219 -20.46 -16.37 -7.97
CA GLU A 219 -20.70 -16.07 -9.39
C GLU A 219 -20.07 -14.73 -9.86
N GLU A 220 -19.77 -13.84 -8.91
CA GLU A 220 -19.21 -12.52 -9.18
C GLU A 220 -17.68 -12.51 -8.99
N HIS A 221 -16.93 -12.03 -9.99
CA HIS A 221 -15.46 -11.93 -9.93
C HIS A 221 -14.93 -10.56 -10.34
N ARG A 222 -15.81 -9.62 -10.70
CA ARG A 222 -15.36 -8.32 -11.22
C ARG A 222 -14.56 -7.56 -10.15
N PRO A 223 -13.49 -6.84 -10.53
CA PRO A 223 -12.62 -6.15 -9.59
C PRO A 223 -13.33 -5.17 -8.65
N GLN A 224 -14.46 -4.59 -9.05
CA GLN A 224 -15.24 -3.69 -8.19
C GLN A 224 -15.74 -4.40 -6.91
N TYR A 225 -16.08 -5.68 -7.02
CA TYR A 225 -16.67 -6.45 -5.93
C TYR A 225 -15.67 -7.43 -5.31
N GLN A 226 -14.84 -8.07 -6.12
CA GLN A 226 -13.93 -9.13 -5.66
C GLN A 226 -12.44 -8.77 -5.82
N HIS A 227 -12.09 -7.49 -5.61
CA HIS A 227 -10.70 -6.99 -5.74
C HIS A 227 -9.66 -7.82 -4.97
N LEU A 228 -10.05 -8.40 -3.83
CA LEU A 228 -9.17 -9.21 -2.98
C LEU A 228 -8.99 -10.65 -3.45
N GLN A 229 -9.82 -11.21 -4.33
CA GLN A 229 -9.68 -12.60 -4.79
C GLN A 229 -8.28 -12.92 -5.37
N PRO A 230 -7.67 -12.07 -6.21
CA PRO A 230 -6.33 -12.35 -6.72
C PRO A 230 -5.25 -12.25 -5.63
N LEU A 231 -5.44 -11.39 -4.61
CA LEU A 231 -4.53 -11.32 -3.47
C LEU A 231 -4.65 -12.56 -2.57
N GLN A 232 -5.87 -13.05 -2.37
CA GLN A 232 -6.13 -14.31 -1.67
C GLN A 232 -5.44 -15.47 -2.38
N ILE A 233 -5.60 -15.61 -3.71
CA ILE A 233 -4.90 -16.65 -4.50
C ILE A 233 -3.38 -16.50 -4.33
N PHE A 234 -2.85 -15.29 -4.47
CA PHE A 234 -1.44 -15.02 -4.26
C PHE A 234 -0.97 -15.49 -2.88
N SER A 235 -1.73 -15.23 -1.81
CA SER A 235 -1.36 -15.64 -0.44
C SER A 235 -1.33 -17.16 -0.24
N GLN A 236 -2.18 -17.90 -0.96
CA GLN A 236 -2.17 -19.36 -0.93
C GLN A 236 -0.97 -19.93 -1.69
N VAL A 237 -0.65 -19.36 -2.85
CA VAL A 237 0.48 -19.81 -3.69
C VAL A 237 1.83 -19.41 -3.08
N PHE A 238 1.94 -18.19 -2.57
CA PHE A 238 3.13 -17.62 -1.92
C PHE A 238 2.89 -17.56 -0.41
N SER A 239 2.94 -18.72 0.22
CA SER A 239 2.55 -18.91 1.61
C SER A 239 3.64 -18.58 2.63
N ASP A 240 4.86 -18.27 2.18
CA ASP A 240 6.03 -17.96 3.02
C ASP A 240 6.04 -16.54 3.62
N PHE A 241 4.95 -15.77 3.46
CA PHE A 241 4.82 -14.42 3.99
C PHE A 241 3.77 -14.37 5.12
N ASP A 242 4.05 -13.55 6.13
CA ASP A 242 3.15 -13.29 7.26
C ASP A 242 2.12 -12.19 6.92
N TYR A 243 2.54 -11.23 6.10
CA TYR A 243 1.73 -10.08 5.70
C TYR A 243 1.80 -9.81 4.19
N TYR A 244 0.71 -9.28 3.66
CA TYR A 244 0.55 -8.93 2.26
C TYR A 244 0.11 -7.47 2.17
N TRP A 245 0.94 -6.61 1.59
CA TRP A 245 0.61 -5.24 1.27
C TRP A 245 0.08 -5.18 -0.16
N GLN A 246 -1.10 -4.59 -0.35
CA GLN A 246 -1.64 -4.34 -1.68
C GLN A 246 -1.63 -2.84 -1.95
N LEU A 247 -0.96 -2.44 -3.03
CA LEU A 247 -0.94 -1.07 -3.53
C LEU A 247 -1.44 -1.02 -4.98
N GLU A 248 -2.05 0.10 -5.34
CA GLU A 248 -2.42 0.38 -6.72
C GLU A 248 -1.30 1.15 -7.44
N MET A 249 -1.13 0.90 -8.74
CA MET A 249 -0.05 1.48 -9.56
C MET A 249 -0.18 2.99 -9.80
N ASP A 250 -1.31 3.60 -9.43
CA ASP A 250 -1.59 5.04 -9.45
C ASP A 250 -1.37 5.72 -8.08
N SER A 251 -1.02 4.96 -7.04
CA SER A 251 -0.62 5.52 -5.74
C SER A 251 0.86 5.94 -5.72
N ARG A 252 1.21 6.99 -4.96
CA ARG A 252 2.59 7.48 -4.82
C ARG A 252 2.94 7.80 -3.38
N ILE A 253 4.14 7.39 -2.97
CA ILE A 253 4.78 7.77 -1.71
C ILE A 253 5.95 8.69 -2.04
N SER A 254 5.83 9.97 -1.69
CA SER A 254 6.85 11.00 -1.97
C SER A 254 8.05 10.96 -1.01
N GLY A 255 7.93 10.28 0.14
CA GLY A 255 9.03 9.99 1.06
C GLY A 255 9.63 8.60 0.85
N HIS A 256 10.48 8.17 1.79
CA HIS A 256 11.06 6.82 1.79
C HIS A 256 10.01 5.78 2.19
N SER A 257 9.86 4.74 1.37
CA SER A 257 8.76 3.77 1.47
C SER A 257 8.87 2.90 2.72
N TYR A 258 10.08 2.42 3.05
CA TYR A 258 10.32 1.65 4.29
C TYR A 258 9.92 2.42 5.54
N HIS A 259 10.34 3.68 5.68
CA HIS A 259 9.96 4.51 6.81
C HIS A 259 8.45 4.67 6.94
N PHE A 260 7.72 4.83 5.83
CA PHE A 260 6.26 4.89 5.87
C PHE A 260 5.63 3.58 6.33
N PHE A 261 6.09 2.45 5.77
CA PHE A 261 5.57 1.11 6.08
C PHE A 261 5.80 0.74 7.55
N GLU A 262 7.02 0.95 8.04
CA GLU A 262 7.39 0.66 9.42
C GLU A 262 6.64 1.57 10.41
N LYS A 263 6.53 2.88 10.13
CA LYS A 263 5.77 3.79 11.00
C LYS A 263 4.27 3.49 11.00
N ALA A 264 3.71 3.08 9.87
CA ALA A 264 2.33 2.61 9.82
C ALA A 264 2.15 1.34 10.65
N ALA A 265 3.06 0.36 10.54
CA ALA A 265 3.01 -0.89 11.29
C ALA A 265 3.21 -0.66 12.79
N ASP A 266 4.18 0.17 13.19
CA ASP A 266 4.41 0.59 14.57
C ASP A 266 3.18 1.27 15.17
N PHE A 267 2.57 2.20 14.43
CA PHE A 267 1.33 2.85 14.87
C PHE A 267 0.23 1.82 15.13
N ALA A 268 0.04 0.89 14.19
CA ALA A 268 -0.97 -0.15 14.27
C ALA A 268 -0.71 -1.12 15.44
N ARG A 269 0.54 -1.53 15.63
CA ARG A 269 0.99 -2.37 16.76
C ARG A 269 0.68 -1.73 18.10
N ASN A 270 0.80 -0.40 18.19
CA ASN A 270 0.53 0.37 19.40
C ASN A 270 -0.95 0.71 19.64
N GLN A 271 -1.88 0.30 18.76
CA GLN A 271 -3.30 0.49 19.00
C GLN A 271 -3.89 -0.59 19.92
N PRO A 272 -4.64 -0.22 20.97
CA PRO A 272 -5.37 -1.19 21.79
C PRO A 272 -6.58 -1.78 21.05
N ARG A 273 -6.95 -3.03 21.35
CA ARG A 273 -8.18 -3.64 20.79
C ARG A 273 -9.47 -3.03 21.35
N LYS A 274 -9.45 -2.55 22.60
CA LYS A 274 -10.58 -1.87 23.24
C LYS A 274 -10.93 -0.60 22.46
N TYR A 275 -12.20 -0.40 22.10
CA TYR A 275 -12.71 0.73 21.29
C TYR A 275 -12.08 0.91 19.90
N LEU A 276 -11.50 -0.15 19.34
CA LEU A 276 -10.78 -0.06 18.08
C LEU A 276 -11.71 0.33 16.91
N TRP A 277 -12.92 -0.20 16.87
CA TRP A 277 -13.89 0.08 15.81
C TRP A 277 -14.36 1.53 15.82
N GLU A 278 -14.61 2.10 16.99
CA GLU A 278 -14.98 3.51 17.15
C GLU A 278 -13.82 4.43 16.78
N ARG A 279 -12.57 4.03 17.08
CA ARG A 279 -11.38 4.81 16.68
C ARG A 279 -11.06 4.74 15.20
N ASN A 280 -11.34 3.62 14.55
CA ASN A 280 -11.12 3.49 13.12
C ASN A 280 -12.17 4.22 12.29
N ALA A 281 -13.32 4.59 12.88
CA ALA A 281 -14.46 5.10 12.14
C ALA A 281 -14.39 6.60 11.80
N TYR A 282 -13.35 7.33 12.23
CA TYR A 282 -13.22 8.78 11.98
C TYR A 282 -11.95 9.15 11.20
N PHE A 283 -12.01 10.23 10.45
CA PHE A 283 -10.82 10.90 9.94
C PHE A 283 -10.08 11.59 11.08
N TYR A 284 -8.83 11.20 11.34
CA TYR A 284 -8.02 11.87 12.35
C TYR A 284 -7.72 13.31 11.91
N ILE A 285 -8.17 14.30 12.66
CA ILE A 285 -7.94 15.72 12.38
C ILE A 285 -7.14 16.34 13.55
N PRO A 286 -5.86 16.70 13.38
CA PRO A 286 -4.98 17.13 14.48
C PRO A 286 -5.52 18.30 15.30
N GLY A 287 -6.07 19.32 14.63
CA GLY A 287 -6.63 20.52 15.27
C GLY A 287 -7.96 20.31 16.01
N ALA A 288 -8.59 19.14 15.84
CA ALA A 288 -9.85 18.77 16.51
C ALA A 288 -9.66 17.61 17.52
N HIS A 289 -8.68 16.73 17.30
CA HIS A 289 -8.45 15.50 18.06
C HIS A 289 -7.09 15.48 18.78
N GLY A 290 -6.47 16.65 19.01
CA GLY A 290 -5.13 16.79 19.61
C GLY A 290 -4.90 15.92 20.86
N PRO A 291 -3.64 15.51 21.16
CA PRO A 291 -3.41 14.45 22.13
C PRO A 291 -3.48 14.91 23.59
N ARG A 292 -3.93 13.96 24.44
CA ARG A 292 -3.71 13.71 25.90
C ARG A 292 -5.04 13.50 26.65
N PRO A 293 -5.12 12.70 27.74
CA PRO A 293 -4.05 12.04 28.50
C PRO A 293 -4.26 10.51 28.79
N PRO A 294 -3.18 9.78 29.08
CA PRO A 294 -3.17 8.38 29.51
C PRO A 294 -3.53 8.28 31.00
N VAL A 295 -4.80 8.53 31.33
CA VAL A 295 -5.43 8.57 32.68
C VAL A 295 -5.43 9.97 33.33
N ALA A 296 -6.42 10.38 34.14
CA ALA A 296 -7.03 9.73 35.30
C ALA A 296 -8.58 9.60 35.29
N HIS A 297 -9.26 9.73 34.15
CA HIS A 297 -10.60 9.13 33.97
C HIS A 297 -10.99 8.85 32.49
N PRO A 298 -10.22 8.04 31.73
CA PRO A 298 -10.76 6.95 30.87
C PRO A 298 -10.68 5.44 31.29
N ARG A 299 -10.59 4.98 32.54
CA ARG A 299 -10.72 5.65 33.81
C ARG A 299 -9.48 5.61 34.70
N ASP A 300 -8.60 4.66 34.48
CA ASP A 300 -7.23 4.58 34.98
C ASP A 300 -6.45 3.64 34.04
N ASP A 301 -6.83 3.69 32.76
CA ASP A 301 -6.58 2.66 31.76
C ASP A 301 -5.11 2.57 31.33
N HIS A 302 -4.59 1.34 31.30
CA HIS A 302 -3.27 0.97 30.80
C HIS A 302 -3.29 0.64 29.29
N TYR A 303 -4.48 0.38 28.71
CA TYR A 303 -4.70 0.11 27.28
C TYR A 303 -3.78 -0.97 26.66
N GLU A 304 -3.32 -1.96 27.42
CA GLU A 304 -2.29 -2.88 26.93
C GLU A 304 -2.82 -4.04 26.09
N TRP A 305 -4.13 -4.35 26.14
CA TRP A 305 -4.66 -5.50 25.39
C TRP A 305 -4.60 -5.27 23.87
N GLY A 306 -3.79 -6.10 23.21
CA GLY A 306 -3.48 -5.98 21.79
C GLY A 306 -2.41 -4.94 21.48
N VAL A 307 -1.84 -4.21 22.45
CA VAL A 307 -0.64 -3.40 22.24
C VAL A 307 0.57 -4.31 22.16
N GLY A 308 1.46 -4.04 21.19
CA GLY A 308 2.57 -4.93 20.88
C GLY A 308 2.18 -6.06 19.92
N GLU A 309 0.89 -6.35 19.78
CA GLU A 309 0.36 -7.29 18.78
C GLU A 309 0.25 -6.61 17.41
N GLU A 310 0.73 -7.28 16.37
CA GLU A 310 0.58 -6.82 14.99
C GLU A 310 -0.90 -6.73 14.57
N ALA A 311 -1.22 -5.76 13.70
CA ALA A 311 -2.56 -5.67 13.12
C ALA A 311 -2.73 -6.66 11.97
N ASP A 312 -3.87 -7.35 11.97
CA ASP A 312 -4.32 -8.23 10.89
C ASP A 312 -4.76 -7.47 9.64
N LEU A 313 -5.28 -6.26 9.83
CA LEU A 313 -5.70 -5.38 8.76
C LEU A 313 -5.22 -3.96 9.06
N MET A 314 -4.55 -3.34 8.09
CA MET A 314 -4.24 -1.92 8.09
C MET A 314 -4.84 -1.27 6.85
N LEU A 315 -5.64 -0.23 7.05
CA LEU A 315 -6.24 0.56 5.99
C LEU A 315 -5.95 2.04 6.20
N PHE A 316 -6.13 2.83 5.16
CA PHE A 316 -5.71 4.24 5.15
C PHE A 316 -6.88 5.23 5.24
N LEU A 317 -8.11 4.75 5.04
CA LEU A 317 -9.35 5.51 5.25
C LEU A 317 -10.19 4.92 6.39
N PRO A 318 -11.13 5.71 6.96
CA PRO A 318 -12.00 5.26 8.04
C PRO A 318 -12.76 3.96 7.75
N ILE A 319 -12.85 3.11 8.77
CA ILE A 319 -13.63 1.87 8.74
C ILE A 319 -14.99 2.13 9.37
N PHE A 320 -16.03 2.23 8.56
CA PHE A 320 -17.38 2.62 8.98
C PHE A 320 -18.38 1.47 8.93
N ASP A 321 -19.56 1.68 9.51
CA ASP A 321 -20.71 0.78 9.36
C ASP A 321 -21.53 1.18 8.13
N PRO A 322 -21.59 0.35 7.07
CA PRO A 322 -22.31 0.68 5.85
C PRO A 322 -23.83 0.43 5.94
N ILE A 323 -24.32 -0.21 7.01
CA ILE A 323 -25.76 -0.47 7.18
C ILE A 323 -26.50 0.87 7.37
N ASP A 324 -27.62 1.02 6.68
CA ASP A 324 -28.47 2.22 6.62
C ASP A 324 -27.80 3.46 5.98
N THR A 325 -26.68 3.27 5.28
CA THR A 325 -26.06 4.30 4.44
C THR A 325 -26.65 4.27 3.02
N LYS A 326 -26.43 5.35 2.27
CA LYS A 326 -26.64 5.44 0.81
C LYS A 326 -25.31 5.31 0.05
N TRP A 327 -24.31 4.67 0.64
CA TRP A 327 -23.08 4.33 -0.06
C TRP A 327 -23.38 3.33 -1.19
N THR A 328 -22.44 3.12 -2.10
CA THR A 328 -22.68 2.40 -3.36
C THR A 328 -22.90 0.89 -3.19
N TYR A 329 -22.29 0.27 -2.16
CA TYR A 329 -22.23 -1.19 -2.04
C TYR A 329 -22.84 -1.84 -0.77
N PRO A 330 -23.66 -1.18 0.08
CA PRO A 330 -24.04 -1.72 1.38
C PRO A 330 -24.81 -3.04 1.29
N THR A 331 -25.46 -3.34 0.17
CA THR A 331 -26.24 -4.56 -0.09
C THR A 331 -25.61 -5.49 -1.13
N MET A 332 -24.38 -5.20 -1.60
CA MET A 332 -23.66 -6.06 -2.54
C MET A 332 -22.99 -7.20 -1.78
N ILE A 333 -23.80 -8.19 -1.41
CA ILE A 333 -23.43 -9.35 -0.60
C ILE A 333 -23.92 -10.65 -1.25
N TRP A 334 -23.19 -11.73 -1.04
CA TRP A 334 -23.50 -13.08 -1.53
C TRP A 334 -23.46 -14.05 -0.36
N ASN A 335 -24.50 -14.89 -0.26
CA ASN A 335 -24.70 -15.87 0.82
C ASN A 335 -24.67 -15.27 2.24
N LEU A 336 -25.17 -14.04 2.38
CA LEU A 336 -25.30 -13.31 3.65
C LEU A 336 -26.68 -12.65 3.75
N SER A 337 -27.11 -12.35 4.98
CA SER A 337 -28.28 -11.53 5.25
C SER A 337 -27.91 -10.06 5.30
N GLU A 338 -28.80 -9.17 4.85
CA GLU A 338 -28.63 -7.72 5.02
C GLU A 338 -28.57 -7.29 6.49
N ARG A 339 -28.99 -8.15 7.43
CA ARG A 339 -28.88 -7.90 8.88
C ARG A 339 -27.51 -8.26 9.45
N ASP A 340 -26.68 -8.98 8.71
CA ASP A 340 -25.38 -9.41 9.21
C ASP A 340 -24.48 -8.18 9.40
N PRO A 341 -23.85 -8.04 10.58
CA PRO A 341 -23.02 -6.89 10.89
C PRO A 341 -21.84 -6.86 9.93
N ARG A 342 -21.48 -5.68 9.40
CA ARG A 342 -20.39 -5.56 8.43
C ARG A 342 -19.72 -4.20 8.56
N ARG A 343 -18.52 -4.12 7.98
CA ARG A 343 -17.70 -2.90 7.98
C ARG A 343 -17.24 -2.63 6.56
N ALA A 344 -17.04 -1.36 6.25
CA ALA A 344 -16.56 -0.90 4.96
C ALA A 344 -15.46 0.14 5.15
N ALA A 345 -14.56 0.22 4.18
CA ALA A 345 -13.52 1.23 4.12
C ALA A 345 -13.19 1.48 2.65
N PRO A 346 -13.40 2.70 2.12
CA PRO A 346 -13.13 2.96 0.72
C PRO A 346 -11.64 2.86 0.42
N ILE A 347 -11.29 2.52 -0.83
CA ILE A 347 -9.94 2.21 -1.31
C ILE A 347 -9.40 0.91 -0.68
N THR A 348 -9.11 -0.08 -1.52
CA THR A 348 -8.67 -1.42 -1.08
C THR A 348 -7.14 -1.58 -0.96
N MET A 349 -6.42 -0.46 -0.81
CA MET A 349 -4.99 -0.46 -0.49
C MET A 349 -4.77 -0.62 1.00
N GLY A 350 -3.87 -1.50 1.40
CA GLY A 350 -3.64 -1.82 2.81
C GLY A 350 -2.68 -2.96 3.05
N ARG A 351 -2.50 -3.32 4.33
CA ARG A 351 -1.78 -4.52 4.77
C ARG A 351 -2.77 -5.54 5.31
N TYR A 352 -2.60 -6.79 4.90
CA TYR A 352 -3.46 -7.92 5.26
C TYR A 352 -2.60 -9.03 5.85
N SER A 353 -2.97 -9.58 7.02
CA SER A 353 -2.28 -10.76 7.56
C SER A 353 -2.65 -12.02 6.78
N LYS A 354 -1.73 -13.00 6.81
CA LYS A 354 -1.99 -14.34 6.30
C LYS A 354 -3.27 -14.94 6.89
N THR A 355 -3.45 -14.83 8.22
CA THR A 355 -4.65 -15.29 8.93
C THR A 355 -5.93 -14.69 8.35
N LEU A 356 -5.95 -13.38 8.08
CA LEU A 356 -7.10 -12.72 7.47
C LEU A 356 -7.36 -13.23 6.04
N MET A 357 -6.31 -13.38 5.23
CA MET A 357 -6.44 -13.90 3.87
C MET A 357 -6.93 -15.35 3.84
N ASP A 358 -6.43 -16.20 4.73
CA ASP A 358 -6.87 -17.60 4.86
C ASP A 358 -8.35 -17.69 5.30
N ALA A 359 -8.78 -16.80 6.20
CA ALA A 359 -10.18 -16.74 6.65
C ALA A 359 -11.13 -16.33 5.52
N ILE A 360 -10.77 -15.29 4.75
CA ILE A 360 -11.57 -14.86 3.59
C ILE A 360 -11.59 -15.98 2.55
N HIS A 361 -10.42 -16.51 2.18
CA HIS A 361 -10.29 -17.58 1.18
C HIS A 361 -11.15 -18.79 1.54
N SER A 362 -11.05 -19.28 2.78
CA SER A 362 -11.80 -20.45 3.24
C SER A 362 -13.32 -20.24 3.19
N ALA A 363 -13.79 -19.03 3.52
CA ALA A 363 -15.21 -18.71 3.47
C ALA A 363 -15.72 -18.54 2.03
N GLN A 364 -14.94 -17.94 1.14
CA GLN A 364 -15.30 -17.81 -0.28
C GLN A 364 -15.37 -19.18 -0.96
N VAL A 365 -14.38 -20.06 -0.71
CA VAL A 365 -14.35 -21.41 -1.28
C VAL A 365 -15.41 -22.32 -0.68
N GLY A 366 -15.48 -22.39 0.66
CA GLY A 366 -16.31 -23.38 1.35
C GLY A 366 -17.77 -23.00 1.49
N GLN A 367 -18.08 -21.70 1.55
CA GLN A 367 -19.43 -21.20 1.85
C GLN A 367 -19.99 -20.27 0.76
N GLY A 368 -19.16 -19.87 -0.23
CA GLY A 368 -19.57 -18.90 -1.25
C GLY A 368 -19.90 -17.52 -0.66
N ILE A 369 -19.35 -17.19 0.51
CA ILE A 369 -19.59 -15.88 1.14
C ILE A 369 -18.83 -14.82 0.35
N GLY A 370 -19.54 -13.79 -0.11
CA GLY A 370 -18.96 -12.66 -0.83
C GLY A 370 -19.48 -11.34 -0.31
N LEU A 371 -18.64 -10.31 -0.37
CA LEU A 371 -19.02 -8.91 -0.17
C LEU A 371 -18.34 -8.06 -1.24
N ALA A 372 -18.78 -6.82 -1.41
CA ALA A 372 -18.05 -5.83 -2.19
C ALA A 372 -16.64 -5.61 -1.64
N SER A 373 -15.73 -5.19 -2.52
CA SER A 373 -14.29 -5.25 -2.29
C SER A 373 -13.84 -4.46 -1.05
N GLU A 374 -14.41 -3.27 -0.89
CA GLU A 374 -14.20 -2.33 0.21
C GLU A 374 -14.83 -2.80 1.54
N MET A 375 -15.63 -3.88 1.53
CA MET A 375 -16.26 -4.45 2.72
C MET A 375 -15.61 -5.75 3.18
N THR A 376 -15.03 -6.52 2.26
CA THR A 376 -14.60 -7.90 2.51
C THR A 376 -13.61 -8.00 3.67
N ALA A 377 -12.42 -7.39 3.57
CA ALA A 377 -11.43 -7.47 4.64
C ALA A 377 -11.90 -6.89 6.00
N PRO A 378 -12.47 -5.67 6.09
CA PRO A 378 -12.90 -5.13 7.37
C PRO A 378 -14.06 -5.91 8.00
N SER A 379 -14.96 -6.51 7.21
CA SER A 379 -16.06 -7.35 7.73
C SER A 379 -15.55 -8.68 8.27
N PHE A 380 -14.63 -9.35 7.56
CA PHE A 380 -14.01 -10.56 8.07
C PHE A 380 -13.16 -10.29 9.32
N ALA A 381 -12.45 -9.17 9.37
CA ALA A 381 -11.74 -8.77 10.58
C ALA A 381 -12.69 -8.59 11.77
N LEU A 382 -13.88 -8.01 11.56
CA LEU A 382 -14.93 -7.91 12.57
C LEU A 382 -15.42 -9.29 13.03
N TRP A 383 -15.80 -10.17 12.12
CA TRP A 383 -16.41 -11.47 12.46
C TRP A 383 -15.47 -12.41 13.20
N HIS A 384 -14.18 -12.32 12.91
CA HIS A 384 -13.15 -13.16 13.51
C HIS A 384 -12.46 -12.50 14.71
N GLY A 385 -12.86 -11.28 15.09
CA GLY A 385 -12.23 -10.55 16.20
C GLY A 385 -10.77 -10.16 15.94
N LEU A 386 -10.38 -10.03 14.68
CA LEU A 386 -9.03 -9.68 14.25
C LEU A 386 -8.74 -8.19 14.44
N LYS A 387 -7.47 -7.83 14.57
CA LYS A 387 -7.07 -6.45 14.83
C LYS A 387 -7.04 -5.65 13.53
N ALA A 388 -8.08 -4.87 13.27
CA ALA A 388 -8.13 -3.91 12.16
C ALA A 388 -7.76 -2.50 12.63
N VAL A 389 -6.88 -1.80 11.92
CA VAL A 389 -6.45 -0.44 12.26
C VAL A 389 -6.57 0.47 11.05
N GLN A 390 -7.19 1.63 11.23
CA GLN A 390 -7.03 2.76 10.31
C GLN A 390 -5.75 3.53 10.66
N VAL A 391 -4.85 3.68 9.69
CA VAL A 391 -3.58 4.39 9.83
C VAL A 391 -3.79 5.87 9.45
N PRO A 392 -3.59 6.83 10.38
CA PRO A 392 -3.84 8.25 10.14
C PRO A 392 -2.71 8.91 9.34
N HIS A 393 -2.48 8.45 8.11
CA HIS A 393 -1.47 9.03 7.23
C HIS A 393 -1.84 10.46 6.81
N PRO A 394 -0.86 11.36 6.60
CA PRO A 394 -1.14 12.73 6.16
C PRO A 394 -1.92 12.77 4.84
N ILE A 395 -3.08 13.43 4.85
CA ILE A 395 -3.92 13.70 3.69
C ILE A 395 -4.13 15.21 3.57
N TYR A 396 -3.79 15.74 2.40
CA TYR A 396 -4.01 17.14 2.04
C TYR A 396 -5.31 17.26 1.28
N SER A 397 -5.95 18.42 1.28
CA SER A 397 -7.04 18.68 0.35
C SER A 397 -7.00 20.12 -0.15
N ASP A 398 -7.54 20.29 -1.35
CA ASP A 398 -7.77 21.60 -1.93
C ASP A 398 -8.90 22.35 -1.20
N GLY A 399 -8.75 23.66 -1.04
CA GLY A 399 -9.66 24.54 -0.30
C GLY A 399 -9.14 25.04 1.05
N LYS A 400 -9.82 26.05 1.60
CA LYS A 400 -9.53 26.62 2.92
C LYS A 400 -10.58 26.15 3.91
N TRP A 401 -10.21 25.21 4.76
CA TRP A 401 -11.11 24.63 5.75
C TRP A 401 -10.57 24.78 7.17
N THR A 402 -11.47 24.98 8.13
CA THR A 402 -11.06 24.93 9.54
C THR A 402 -11.15 23.48 10.07
N PRO A 403 -10.25 23.04 10.97
CA PRO A 403 -10.33 21.69 11.56
C PRO A 403 -11.69 21.38 12.20
N LYS A 404 -12.30 22.38 12.87
CA LYS A 404 -13.62 22.24 13.51
C LYS A 404 -14.74 22.05 12.49
N GLU A 405 -14.69 22.77 11.37
CA GLU A 405 -15.65 22.66 10.29
C GLU A 405 -15.57 21.30 9.61
N LEU A 406 -14.36 20.86 9.23
CA LEU A 406 -14.16 19.53 8.63
C LEU A 406 -14.62 18.43 9.58
N ASN A 407 -14.22 18.47 10.85
CA ASN A 407 -14.63 17.45 11.82
C ASN A 407 -16.14 17.30 11.92
N ARG A 408 -16.88 18.43 11.91
CA ARG A 408 -18.35 18.40 11.93
C ARG A 408 -18.95 17.77 10.67
N ILE A 409 -18.25 17.85 9.53
CA ILE A 409 -18.70 17.33 8.24
C ILE A 409 -18.34 15.85 8.08
N VAL A 410 -17.06 15.50 8.28
CA VAL A 410 -16.49 14.19 7.91
C VAL A 410 -16.51 13.16 9.04
N ASN A 411 -16.90 13.55 10.26
CA ASN A 411 -17.01 12.66 11.42
C ASN A 411 -18.39 12.84 12.06
N LYS A 412 -19.44 12.57 11.26
CA LYS A 412 -20.83 12.60 11.73
C LYS A 412 -21.24 11.27 12.34
N GLY A 413 -22.27 11.31 13.17
CA GLY A 413 -22.82 10.14 13.87
C GLY A 413 -22.42 10.07 15.34
N SER A 414 -23.08 9.18 16.06
CA SER A 414 -22.69 8.80 17.42
C SER A 414 -21.42 7.93 17.39
N PRO A 415 -20.69 7.76 18.51
CA PRO A 415 -19.45 6.98 18.54
C PRO A 415 -19.57 5.57 17.91
N GLU A 416 -20.70 4.90 18.08
CA GLU A 416 -20.99 3.56 17.54
C GLU A 416 -21.36 3.55 16.04
N LYS A 417 -21.79 4.69 15.49
CA LYS A 417 -22.24 4.87 14.11
C LYS A 417 -21.49 6.01 13.40
N MET A 418 -20.28 6.32 13.84
CA MET A 418 -19.43 7.33 13.23
C MET A 418 -19.21 6.99 11.76
N ASN A 419 -19.45 7.95 10.87
CA ASN A 419 -19.46 7.78 9.42
C ASN A 419 -20.42 6.72 8.85
N GLY A 420 -21.33 6.18 9.67
CA GLY A 420 -22.42 5.32 9.25
C GLY A 420 -23.76 6.07 9.20
N GLY A 421 -24.83 5.34 8.92
CA GLY A 421 -26.19 5.88 8.92
C GLY A 421 -26.53 6.81 7.73
N PRO A 422 -27.72 7.43 7.76
CA PRO A 422 -28.31 8.08 6.59
C PRO A 422 -27.61 9.40 6.20
N ASP A 423 -26.79 9.99 7.07
CA ASP A 423 -26.02 11.21 6.84
C ASP A 423 -24.50 10.96 6.73
N SER A 424 -24.10 9.70 6.49
CA SER A 424 -22.72 9.29 6.24
C SER A 424 -22.03 10.14 5.17
N ILE A 425 -20.75 10.46 5.41
CA ILE A 425 -19.87 11.14 4.45
C ILE A 425 -19.63 10.30 3.18
N TRP A 426 -19.86 9.00 3.25
CA TRP A 426 -19.66 8.04 2.15
C TRP A 426 -20.90 7.87 1.27
N ASN A 427 -21.99 8.57 1.59
CA ASN A 427 -23.21 8.47 0.78
C ASN A 427 -22.96 8.96 -0.64
N TRP A 428 -23.45 8.21 -1.62
CA TRP A 428 -23.43 8.61 -3.03
C TRP A 428 -24.59 9.57 -3.35
N ASN A 429 -24.79 10.58 -2.48
CA ASN A 429 -25.76 11.65 -2.68
C ASN A 429 -25.11 12.92 -3.25
N HIS A 430 -23.80 12.86 -3.53
CA HIS A 430 -22.97 13.95 -4.04
C HIS A 430 -22.94 15.21 -3.16
N GLU A 431 -23.32 15.11 -1.88
CA GLU A 431 -23.37 16.25 -0.97
C GLU A 431 -21.96 16.72 -0.57
N TYR A 432 -21.04 15.78 -0.34
CA TYR A 432 -19.69 16.05 0.18
C TYR A 432 -18.54 15.58 -0.72
N ASP A 433 -18.86 15.05 -1.89
CA ASP A 433 -17.90 14.60 -2.91
C ASP A 433 -16.89 15.69 -3.28
N HIS A 434 -17.35 16.95 -3.31
CA HIS A 434 -16.52 18.12 -3.59
C HIS A 434 -15.42 18.34 -2.54
N ILE A 435 -15.51 17.70 -1.37
CA ILE A 435 -14.50 17.69 -0.31
C ILE A 435 -13.61 16.45 -0.45
N LEU A 436 -14.21 15.25 -0.51
CA LEU A 436 -13.49 13.98 -0.55
C LEU A 436 -12.66 13.79 -1.84
N PHE A 437 -13.22 14.13 -3.01
CA PHE A 437 -12.51 14.02 -4.30
C PHE A 437 -11.47 15.12 -4.52
N ARG A 438 -11.34 16.05 -3.58
CA ARG A 438 -10.27 17.05 -3.55
C ARG A 438 -9.16 16.73 -2.56
N THR A 439 -9.14 15.51 -2.03
CA THR A 439 -8.09 15.05 -1.12
C THR A 439 -6.93 14.42 -1.86
N SER A 440 -5.74 14.39 -1.27
CA SER A 440 -4.57 13.71 -1.83
C SER A 440 -4.66 12.18 -1.74
N TYR A 441 -5.78 11.64 -1.25
CA TYR A 441 -6.00 10.20 -1.07
C TYR A 441 -7.49 9.86 -1.27
N MET A 442 -7.92 9.92 -2.52
CA MET A 442 -9.22 9.45 -2.98
C MET A 442 -9.14 8.99 -4.43
N PHE A 443 -9.93 8.00 -4.82
CA PHE A 443 -10.04 7.63 -6.22
C PHE A 443 -10.52 8.85 -7.03
N THR A 444 -10.11 8.97 -8.30
CA THR A 444 -10.45 10.08 -9.21
C THR A 444 -10.06 11.48 -8.74
N THR A 445 -9.24 11.61 -7.69
CA THR A 445 -8.82 12.95 -7.24
C THR A 445 -7.79 13.56 -8.17
N GLN A 446 -8.05 14.80 -8.56
CA GLN A 446 -7.07 15.61 -9.26
C GLN A 446 -6.00 16.19 -8.33
N THR A 447 -6.33 16.42 -7.06
CA THR A 447 -5.43 17.08 -6.09
C THR A 447 -4.14 16.29 -5.88
N ALA A 448 -4.22 14.95 -5.83
CA ALA A 448 -3.03 14.10 -5.74
C ALA A 448 -2.15 14.19 -6.99
N GLU A 449 -2.75 14.14 -8.18
CA GLU A 449 -2.04 14.25 -9.46
C GLU A 449 -1.31 15.59 -9.56
N ASP A 450 -2.03 16.68 -9.31
CA ASP A 450 -1.52 18.05 -9.31
C ASP A 450 -0.33 18.22 -8.37
N LEU A 451 -0.47 17.74 -7.13
CA LEU A 451 0.58 17.82 -6.12
C LEU A 451 1.82 17.04 -6.56
N TYR A 452 1.64 15.82 -7.06
CA TYR A 452 2.73 14.96 -7.47
C TYR A 452 3.44 15.45 -8.75
N ARG A 453 2.70 15.96 -9.74
CA ARG A 453 3.25 16.57 -10.96
C ARG A 453 4.09 17.81 -10.63
N ARG A 454 3.59 18.68 -9.74
CA ARG A 454 4.34 19.87 -9.27
C ARG A 454 5.61 19.46 -8.53
N TRP A 455 5.51 18.44 -7.67
CA TRP A 455 6.67 17.88 -6.97
C TRP A 455 7.71 17.26 -7.94
N LEU A 456 7.26 16.66 -9.05
CA LEU A 456 8.10 16.20 -10.16
C LEU A 456 8.65 17.34 -11.04
N GLY A 457 8.31 18.60 -10.76
CA GLY A 457 8.81 19.76 -11.49
C GLY A 457 8.09 20.03 -12.82
N TYR A 458 6.94 19.41 -13.08
CA TYR A 458 6.15 19.74 -14.26
C TYR A 458 5.57 21.17 -14.13
N VAL A 459 5.61 21.91 -15.24
CA VAL A 459 4.98 23.23 -15.33
C VAL A 459 3.46 23.07 -15.25
N VAL A 460 2.81 23.99 -14.53
CA VAL A 460 1.35 24.03 -14.43
C VAL A 460 0.76 24.19 -15.84
N ASP A 461 -0.11 23.28 -16.24
CA ASP A 461 -0.92 23.47 -17.43
C ASP A 461 -2.06 24.45 -17.08
N PRO A 462 -2.08 25.66 -17.67
CA PRO A 462 -3.12 26.65 -17.36
C PRO A 462 -4.52 26.24 -17.84
N HIS A 463 -4.62 25.20 -18.67
CA HIS A 463 -5.88 24.60 -19.12
C HIS A 463 -6.27 23.35 -18.32
N GLN A 464 -5.43 22.95 -17.36
CA GLN A 464 -5.76 21.88 -16.43
C GLN A 464 -6.89 22.37 -15.52
N TYR A 465 -8.02 21.66 -15.54
CA TYR A 465 -9.20 21.97 -14.72
C TYR A 465 -8.77 22.03 -13.25
N THR A 466 -9.17 23.03 -12.47
CA THR A 466 -8.77 23.14 -11.05
C THR A 466 -9.98 23.29 -10.13
N ASP A 467 -11.17 23.19 -10.70
CA ASP A 467 -12.43 23.49 -10.02
C ASP A 467 -13.15 22.24 -9.52
N GLY A 468 -12.53 21.06 -9.57
CA GLY A 468 -13.10 19.81 -9.08
C GLY A 468 -14.44 19.43 -9.70
N SER A 469 -14.79 19.97 -10.86
CA SER A 469 -16.03 19.61 -11.57
C SER A 469 -15.93 18.19 -12.15
N TYR A 470 -16.94 17.36 -11.87
CA TYR A 470 -17.05 15.99 -12.36
C TYR A 470 -17.07 16.01 -13.91
N THR A 471 -16.10 15.34 -14.53
CA THR A 471 -16.14 15.15 -15.98
C THR A 471 -16.75 13.79 -16.30
N LEU A 472 -17.65 13.75 -17.29
CA LEU A 472 -18.06 12.52 -17.98
C LEU A 472 -16.84 11.96 -18.75
N ARG A 473 -15.87 11.42 -18.02
CA ARG A 473 -14.79 10.58 -18.54
C ARG A 473 -15.05 9.20 -17.98
N ASP A 474 -14.86 8.18 -18.83
CA ASP A 474 -15.30 6.80 -18.64
C ASP A 474 -15.37 6.36 -17.18
N VAL A 475 -16.43 5.61 -16.85
CA VAL A 475 -16.87 5.13 -15.52
C VAL A 475 -15.78 4.40 -14.70
N THR A 476 -14.56 4.30 -15.22
CA THR A 476 -13.35 3.79 -14.60
C THR A 476 -12.42 4.86 -14.03
N GLY A 477 -12.68 6.16 -14.22
CA GLY A 477 -11.93 7.25 -13.56
C GLY A 477 -10.46 7.41 -13.99
N LEU A 478 -10.02 6.69 -15.03
CA LEU A 478 -8.62 6.58 -15.41
C LEU A 478 -8.45 6.97 -16.88
N THR A 479 -7.85 8.12 -17.17
CA THR A 479 -7.35 8.38 -18.54
C THR A 479 -5.99 7.71 -18.73
N THR A 480 -5.77 7.12 -19.90
CA THR A 480 -4.52 6.45 -20.28
C THR A 480 -3.28 7.35 -20.30
N ALA A 481 -3.46 8.67 -20.19
CA ALA A 481 -2.38 9.66 -20.06
C ALA A 481 -1.90 9.90 -18.61
N ILE A 482 -2.50 9.20 -17.64
CA ILE A 482 -2.27 9.35 -16.17
C ILE A 482 -1.27 8.34 -15.61
N TRP A 483 -0.86 7.36 -16.40
CA TRP A 483 0.18 6.40 -16.04
C TRP A 483 1.57 7.01 -16.17
#